data_AF-A0A397V6S4-F1
#
_entry.id   AF-A0A397V6S4-F1
#
_cell.length_a   1.000
_cell.length_b   1.000
_cell.length_c   1.000
_cell.angle_alpha   90.00
_cell.angle_beta   90.00
_cell.angle_gamma   90.00
#
_symmetry.space_group_name_H-M   'P 1'
#
loop_
_entity.id
_entity.type
_entity.pdbx_description
1 polymer ?
#
loop_
_entity_poly.entity_id
_entity_poly.type
_entity_poly.pdbx_seq_one_letter_code
_entity_poly.pdbx_strand_id
1 'polypeptide(L)'
;MEDVRLVEIKESQLHSLDDYLNVLKMILLVNKNAGRTNNYVMPIVADWPGQLFIRKALTNIHQQNTKIPASINAFIPILGPLHVSLNSREQVLKIYYSFFKMLFHAVFGKRKVLARKPKPWRINLLLELAYQGWITIKPKILAKFEATCKDVEYRMLIDLLDNVIPATLDVYAVLFRSGSFDEYVETVFRIWTFALRWNRKNYNKAPLVFLSDIFYWQEKEHPMLEVVKMFLVNFNDYFIENFHSKIRANTSSGDSVDTIIKQACILVFLHIKTVGNITDKSWKKQGKKKKEVLKYKLAALNEEVDVMFLPTGYSTSIPPSQGLCDDCFKPLSEKGDSTVLICGHGFHWHCYDMMEYGCRHCEQYYKNGIYKNVNSFLKRLEKGANNITEEDGIEEPQDSEETEEDTEEHEFIQERDERDVLKLQNALEEVDKW
;
A
#
# COMPACT_ATOMS: atom_id res chain seq x y z
N MET A 1 -25.44 -3.44 -7.40
CA MET A 1 -24.23 -3.31 -8.26
C MET A 1 -24.71 -2.93 -9.65
N GLU A 2 -25.44 -1.81 -9.77
CA GLU A 2 -26.34 -1.59 -10.91
C GLU A 2 -25.70 -0.71 -12.00
N ASP A 3 -24.68 0.06 -11.60
CA ASP A 3 -23.96 1.03 -12.44
C ASP A 3 -22.69 0.46 -13.09
N VAL A 4 -22.21 -0.71 -12.64
CA VAL A 4 -21.03 -1.39 -13.19
C VAL A 4 -21.47 -2.37 -14.27
N ARG A 5 -20.95 -2.20 -15.49
CA ARG A 5 -21.21 -3.10 -16.62
C ARG A 5 -19.89 -3.60 -17.17
N LEU A 6 -19.77 -4.92 -17.36
CA LEU A 6 -18.72 -5.45 -18.21
C LEU A 6 -18.95 -4.94 -19.64
N VAL A 7 -17.87 -4.49 -20.26
CA VAL A 7 -17.85 -3.89 -21.59
C VAL A 7 -17.22 -4.84 -22.61
N GLU A 8 -16.03 -5.34 -22.29
CA GLU A 8 -15.20 -6.18 -23.16
C GLU A 8 -14.17 -6.90 -22.27
N ILE A 9 -13.68 -8.05 -22.72
CA ILE A 9 -12.58 -8.79 -22.07
C ILE A 9 -11.56 -9.12 -23.13
N LYS A 10 -10.28 -8.96 -22.79
CA LYS A 10 -9.16 -9.33 -23.64
C LYS A 10 -7.96 -9.67 -22.78
N GLU A 11 -7.33 -10.80 -23.08
CA GLU A 11 -6.00 -11.10 -22.56
C GLU A 11 -4.97 -10.11 -23.15
N SER A 12 -4.15 -9.53 -22.28
CA SER A 12 -2.94 -8.81 -22.63
C SER A 12 -1.94 -8.99 -21.50
N GLN A 13 -0.66 -9.01 -21.85
CA GLN A 13 0.41 -9.02 -20.86
C GLN A 13 0.45 -7.69 -20.07
N LEU A 14 -0.11 -6.59 -20.61
CA LEU A 14 -0.03 -5.25 -20.02
C LEU A 14 1.42 -4.85 -19.68
N HIS A 15 2.36 -5.28 -20.52
CA HIS A 15 3.80 -5.24 -20.24
C HIS A 15 4.56 -4.21 -21.09
N SER A 16 3.86 -3.53 -22.00
CA SER A 16 4.40 -2.49 -22.88
C SER A 16 3.47 -1.29 -23.06
N LEU A 17 4.02 -0.19 -23.56
CA LEU A 17 3.28 0.98 -24.03
C LEU A 17 2.25 0.60 -25.10
N ASP A 18 2.58 -0.33 -25.98
CA ASP A 18 1.69 -0.77 -27.07
C ASP A 18 0.53 -1.63 -26.55
N ASP A 19 0.71 -2.44 -25.50
CA ASP A 19 -0.39 -3.12 -24.79
C ASP A 19 -1.40 -2.10 -24.26
N TYR A 20 -0.95 -1.11 -23.49
CA TYR A 20 -1.83 -0.07 -22.94
C TYR A 20 -2.47 0.76 -24.06
N LEU A 21 -1.74 1.17 -25.10
CA LEU A 21 -2.32 1.86 -26.25
C LEU A 21 -3.41 1.03 -26.94
N ASN A 22 -3.31 -0.30 -26.95
CA ASN A 22 -4.35 -1.17 -27.49
C ASN A 22 -5.59 -1.24 -26.60
N VAL A 23 -5.43 -1.31 -25.27
CA VAL A 23 -6.55 -1.23 -24.31
C VAL A 23 -7.25 0.13 -24.38
N LEU A 24 -6.50 1.23 -24.45
CA LEU A 24 -7.06 2.58 -24.56
C LEU A 24 -7.86 2.78 -25.87
N LYS A 25 -7.40 2.22 -26.99
CA LYS A 25 -8.16 2.20 -28.27
C LYS A 25 -9.49 1.46 -28.15
N MET A 26 -9.54 0.36 -27.40
CA MET A 26 -10.78 -0.40 -27.16
C MET A 26 -11.78 0.41 -26.32
N ILE A 27 -11.32 1.05 -25.24
CA ILE A 27 -12.17 1.93 -24.40
C ILE A 27 -12.73 3.11 -25.23
N LEU A 28 -11.94 3.67 -26.16
CA LEU A 28 -12.42 4.70 -27.09
C LEU A 28 -13.49 4.16 -28.08
N LEU A 29 -13.28 2.96 -28.64
CA LEU A 29 -14.24 2.32 -29.55
C LEU A 29 -15.58 2.06 -28.85
N VAL A 30 -15.54 1.57 -27.61
CA VAL A 30 -16.74 1.34 -26.80
C VAL A 30 -17.49 2.65 -26.54
N ASN A 31 -16.80 3.70 -26.08
CA ASN A 31 -17.46 4.98 -25.79
C ASN A 31 -18.09 5.58 -27.05
N LYS A 32 -17.40 5.49 -28.21
CA LYS A 32 -17.95 5.87 -29.51
C LYS A 32 -19.21 5.08 -29.86
N ASN A 33 -19.20 3.76 -29.67
CA ASN A 33 -20.35 2.88 -29.93
C ASN A 33 -21.53 3.16 -28.97
N ALA A 34 -21.23 3.62 -27.75
CA ALA A 34 -22.21 4.10 -26.77
C ALA A 34 -22.68 5.55 -27.01
N GLY A 35 -22.37 6.14 -28.17
CA GLY A 35 -22.78 7.51 -28.55
C GLY A 35 -22.02 8.64 -27.84
N ARG A 36 -20.99 8.33 -27.05
CA ARG A 36 -20.18 9.32 -26.33
C ARG A 36 -19.07 9.83 -27.25
N THR A 37 -19.12 11.11 -27.59
CA THR A 37 -18.22 11.75 -28.55
C THR A 37 -16.88 12.20 -27.92
N ASN A 38 -15.93 12.60 -28.77
CA ASN A 38 -14.68 13.22 -28.33
C ASN A 38 -15.00 14.58 -27.66
N ASN A 39 -14.96 14.62 -26.33
CA ASN A 39 -14.86 15.81 -25.46
C ASN A 39 -14.84 15.45 -23.96
N TYR A 40 -15.18 14.21 -23.59
CA TYR A 40 -15.11 13.74 -22.20
C TYR A 40 -13.69 13.42 -21.75
N VAL A 41 -13.36 13.83 -20.52
CA VAL A 41 -12.27 13.24 -19.74
C VAL A 41 -12.66 11.81 -19.35
N MET A 42 -11.71 10.88 -19.46
CA MET A 42 -11.89 9.45 -19.16
C MET A 42 -10.91 9.01 -18.07
N PRO A 43 -11.32 9.08 -16.78
CA PRO A 43 -10.51 8.56 -15.70
C PRO A 43 -10.35 7.04 -15.81
N ILE A 44 -9.13 6.52 -15.60
CA ILE A 44 -8.84 5.08 -15.53
C ILE A 44 -8.17 4.80 -14.19
N VAL A 45 -8.78 3.95 -13.37
CA VAL A 45 -8.14 3.45 -12.14
C VAL A 45 -7.05 2.46 -12.53
N ALA A 46 -5.82 2.70 -12.11
CA ALA A 46 -4.67 1.87 -12.46
C ALA A 46 -3.61 1.86 -11.34
N ASP A 47 -3.07 0.66 -11.07
CA ASP A 47 -1.77 0.50 -10.40
C ASP A 47 -0.63 0.61 -11.45
N TRP A 48 0.59 0.36 -11.01
CA TRP A 48 1.78 0.18 -11.83
C TRP A 48 1.74 -1.17 -12.59
N PRO A 49 2.05 -1.22 -13.91
CA PRO A 49 2.67 -0.18 -14.71
C PRO A 49 1.69 0.71 -15.49
N GLY A 50 0.38 0.60 -15.30
CA GLY A 50 -0.60 1.46 -15.98
C GLY A 50 -0.38 2.94 -15.71
N GLN A 51 -0.02 3.29 -14.46
CA GLN A 51 0.43 4.64 -14.09
C GLN A 51 1.66 5.13 -14.87
N LEU A 52 2.54 4.24 -15.32
CA LEU A 52 3.69 4.59 -16.15
C LEU A 52 3.28 4.71 -17.64
N PHE A 53 2.69 3.65 -18.21
CA PHE A 53 2.51 3.57 -19.65
C PHE A 53 1.38 4.46 -20.18
N ILE A 54 0.29 4.68 -19.43
CA ILE A 54 -0.76 5.63 -19.82
C ILE A 54 -0.18 7.04 -19.83
N ARG A 55 0.56 7.45 -18.79
CA ARG A 55 1.21 8.76 -18.73
C ARG A 55 2.29 8.92 -19.81
N LYS A 56 3.02 7.86 -20.13
CA LYS A 56 4.01 7.86 -21.22
C LYS A 56 3.37 8.06 -22.60
N ALA A 57 2.17 7.50 -22.83
CA ALA A 57 1.41 7.79 -24.03
C ALA A 57 1.08 9.29 -24.14
N LEU A 58 0.62 9.91 -23.05
CA LEU A 58 0.35 11.36 -22.99
C LEU A 58 1.62 12.20 -23.21
N THR A 59 2.74 11.87 -22.56
CA THR A 59 4.04 12.54 -22.77
C THR A 59 4.47 12.51 -24.24
N ASN A 60 4.35 11.35 -24.89
CA ASN A 60 4.70 11.18 -26.30
C ASN A 60 3.81 12.02 -27.25
N ILE A 61 2.52 12.20 -26.92
CA ILE A 61 1.61 13.08 -27.70
C ILE A 61 2.07 14.54 -27.59
N HIS A 62 2.36 15.02 -26.38
CA HIS A 62 2.85 16.39 -26.18
C HIS A 62 4.24 16.64 -26.78
N GLN A 63 5.08 15.60 -26.92
CA GLN A 63 6.33 15.62 -27.67
C GLN A 63 6.15 15.47 -29.20
N GLN A 64 4.92 15.62 -29.70
CA GLN A 64 4.57 15.59 -31.14
C GLN A 64 4.89 14.25 -31.85
N ASN A 65 4.94 13.14 -31.11
CA ASN A 65 5.13 11.82 -31.70
C ASN A 65 3.85 11.34 -32.42
N THR A 66 3.79 11.60 -33.73
CA THR A 66 2.63 11.38 -34.62
C THR A 66 2.09 9.95 -34.69
N LYS A 67 2.75 8.98 -34.05
CA LYS A 67 2.33 7.58 -34.00
C LYS A 67 1.21 7.28 -32.99
N ILE A 68 0.94 8.19 -32.04
CA ILE A 68 -0.11 8.00 -31.03
C ILE A 68 -1.36 8.83 -31.39
N PRO A 69 -2.57 8.23 -31.41
CA PRO A 69 -3.80 8.96 -31.70
C PRO A 69 -4.09 10.07 -30.67
N ALA A 70 -4.41 11.28 -31.13
CA ALA A 70 -4.72 12.41 -30.25
C ALA A 70 -5.91 12.16 -29.29
N SER A 71 -6.81 11.23 -29.63
CA SER A 71 -7.91 10.79 -28.76
C SER A 71 -7.45 10.11 -27.46
N ILE A 72 -6.19 9.65 -27.38
CA ILE A 72 -5.60 9.14 -26.14
C ILE A 72 -5.46 10.26 -25.09
N ASN A 73 -5.42 11.53 -25.50
CA ASN A 73 -5.38 12.69 -24.60
C ASN A 73 -6.67 12.90 -23.77
N ALA A 74 -7.69 12.07 -23.96
CA ALA A 74 -8.87 12.03 -23.10
C ALA A 74 -8.60 11.34 -21.75
N PHE A 75 -7.58 10.50 -21.63
CA PHE A 75 -7.39 9.62 -20.47
C PHE A 75 -6.60 10.26 -19.32
N ILE A 76 -7.07 10.05 -18.08
CA ILE A 76 -6.35 10.43 -16.85
C ILE A 76 -6.22 9.20 -15.94
N PRO A 77 -5.00 8.68 -15.68
CA PRO A 77 -4.83 7.48 -14.85
C PRO A 77 -4.81 7.82 -13.35
N ILE A 78 -5.87 7.42 -12.64
CA ILE A 78 -6.05 7.60 -11.18
C ILE A 78 -5.45 6.41 -10.41
N LEU A 79 -4.84 6.66 -9.25
CA LEU A 79 -4.20 5.65 -8.40
C LEU A 79 -5.22 4.62 -7.90
N GLY A 80 -4.91 3.32 -8.00
CA GLY A 80 -5.75 2.24 -7.49
C GLY A 80 -5.81 2.20 -5.95
N PRO A 81 -6.94 2.58 -5.31
CA PRO A 81 -7.00 2.72 -3.85
C PRO A 81 -6.99 1.37 -3.12
N LEU A 82 -7.61 0.31 -3.69
CA LEU A 82 -7.50 -1.02 -3.13
C LEU A 82 -6.08 -1.56 -3.27
N HIS A 83 -5.44 -1.36 -4.43
CA HIS A 83 -4.06 -1.77 -4.66
C HIS A 83 -3.08 -1.11 -3.67
N VAL A 84 -3.26 0.18 -3.36
CA VAL A 84 -2.50 0.89 -2.29
C VAL A 84 -2.66 0.20 -0.93
N SER A 85 -3.89 -0.13 -0.54
CA SER A 85 -4.13 -0.79 0.75
C SER A 85 -3.59 -2.22 0.78
N LEU A 86 -3.87 -3.05 -0.23
CA LEU A 86 -3.40 -4.44 -0.28
C LEU A 86 -1.86 -4.53 -0.32
N ASN A 87 -1.20 -3.77 -1.19
CA ASN A 87 0.26 -3.77 -1.27
C ASN A 87 0.90 -3.25 0.03
N SER A 88 0.39 -2.17 0.61
CA SER A 88 0.99 -1.62 1.83
C SER A 88 0.83 -2.58 3.02
N ARG A 89 -0.36 -3.16 3.24
CA ARG A 89 -0.60 -4.20 4.26
C ARG A 89 0.31 -5.42 4.10
N GLU A 90 0.53 -5.88 2.87
CA GLU A 90 1.42 -7.01 2.61
C GLU A 90 2.90 -6.66 2.87
N GLN A 91 3.34 -5.45 2.53
CA GLN A 91 4.70 -4.99 2.87
C GLN A 91 4.92 -4.81 4.38
N VAL A 92 3.91 -4.33 5.13
CA VAL A 92 3.97 -4.28 6.60
C VAL A 92 4.21 -5.66 7.19
N LEU A 93 3.48 -6.69 6.74
CA LEU A 93 3.73 -8.05 7.22
C LEU A 93 5.07 -8.64 6.73
N LYS A 94 5.49 -8.36 5.49
CA LYS A 94 6.80 -8.80 4.94
C LYS A 94 7.98 -8.26 5.76
N ILE A 95 7.89 -7.01 6.21
CA ILE A 95 8.96 -6.33 6.95
C ILE A 95 8.93 -6.75 8.43
N TYR A 96 7.82 -6.47 9.13
CA TYR A 96 7.69 -6.74 10.57
C TYR A 96 7.31 -8.21 10.87
N TYR A 97 7.77 -9.14 10.02
CA TYR A 97 7.37 -10.55 10.04
C TYR A 97 7.65 -11.24 11.39
N SER A 98 8.77 -10.91 12.03
CA SER A 98 9.15 -11.50 13.31
C SER A 98 8.19 -11.10 14.44
N PHE A 99 7.78 -9.82 14.48
CA PHE A 99 6.71 -9.32 15.36
C PHE A 99 5.38 -10.04 15.08
N PHE A 100 4.93 -10.08 13.83
CA PHE A 100 3.66 -10.75 13.49
C PHE A 100 3.69 -12.26 13.72
N LYS A 101 4.85 -12.92 13.59
CA LYS A 101 5.03 -14.32 13.96
C LYS A 101 4.93 -14.54 15.47
N MET A 102 5.46 -13.63 16.29
CA MET A 102 5.29 -13.68 17.75
C MET A 102 3.82 -13.47 18.15
N LEU A 103 3.13 -12.48 17.57
CA LEU A 103 1.70 -12.26 17.77
C LEU A 103 0.88 -13.50 17.36
N PHE A 104 1.13 -14.06 16.17
CA PHE A 104 0.47 -15.26 15.69
C PHE A 104 0.70 -16.47 16.60
N HIS A 105 1.93 -16.72 17.05
CA HIS A 105 2.23 -17.81 17.98
C HIS A 105 1.65 -17.60 19.39
N ALA A 106 1.40 -16.36 19.81
CA ALA A 106 0.75 -16.05 21.08
C ALA A 106 -0.76 -16.31 21.02
N VAL A 107 -1.43 -15.88 19.95
CA VAL A 107 -2.89 -16.02 19.77
C VAL A 107 -3.29 -17.44 19.35
N PHE A 108 -2.61 -18.03 18.35
CA PHE A 108 -2.97 -19.32 17.76
C PHE A 108 -2.10 -20.50 18.25
N GLY A 109 -1.13 -20.22 19.12
CA GLY A 109 -0.27 -21.21 19.76
C GLY A 109 0.99 -21.58 18.96
N LYS A 110 2.08 -21.86 19.68
CA LYS A 110 3.45 -22.07 19.16
C LYS A 110 3.64 -23.26 18.20
N ARG A 111 2.61 -24.08 17.96
CA ARG A 111 2.64 -25.21 16.99
C ARG A 111 2.10 -24.83 15.61
N LYS A 112 1.36 -23.72 15.48
CA LYS A 112 0.78 -23.27 14.20
C LYS A 112 1.85 -22.59 13.36
N VAL A 113 1.82 -22.82 12.04
CA VAL A 113 2.77 -22.23 11.10
C VAL A 113 2.20 -20.94 10.51
N LEU A 114 2.86 -19.81 10.77
CA LEU A 114 2.68 -18.62 9.93
C LEU A 114 3.49 -18.81 8.64
N ALA A 115 2.81 -18.81 7.49
CA ALA A 115 3.44 -18.87 6.18
C ALA A 115 4.23 -17.59 5.87
N ARG A 116 5.31 -17.69 5.07
CA ARG A 116 6.10 -16.52 4.64
C ARG A 116 5.37 -15.56 3.68
N LYS A 117 4.27 -16.00 3.08
CA LYS A 117 3.26 -15.21 2.36
C LYS A 117 1.86 -15.68 2.83
N PRO A 118 1.30 -15.15 3.93
CA PRO A 118 -0.07 -15.50 4.34
C PRO A 118 -1.10 -14.98 3.34
N LYS A 119 -2.24 -15.67 3.24
CA LYS A 119 -3.39 -15.23 2.43
C LYS A 119 -3.91 -13.86 2.92
N PRO A 120 -4.47 -12.99 2.04
CA PRO A 120 -4.81 -11.61 2.41
C PRO A 120 -5.70 -11.44 3.64
N TRP A 121 -6.62 -12.39 3.89
CA TRP A 121 -7.44 -12.40 5.10
C TRP A 121 -6.61 -12.63 6.38
N ARG A 122 -5.58 -13.47 6.34
CA ARG A 122 -4.67 -13.78 7.46
C ARG A 122 -3.70 -12.61 7.70
N ILE A 123 -3.36 -11.84 6.66
CA ILE A 123 -2.69 -10.53 6.78
C ILE A 123 -3.61 -9.53 7.50
N ASN A 124 -4.84 -9.33 7.03
CA ASN A 124 -5.79 -8.40 7.65
C ASN A 124 -6.00 -8.74 9.13
N LEU A 125 -6.27 -10.02 9.45
CA LEU A 125 -6.47 -10.49 10.81
C LEU A 125 -5.30 -10.13 11.74
N LEU A 126 -4.05 -10.31 11.30
CA LEU A 126 -2.87 -9.98 12.11
C LEU A 126 -2.65 -8.48 12.30
N LEU A 127 -3.03 -7.66 11.33
CA LEU A 127 -2.99 -6.19 11.44
C LEU A 127 -4.05 -5.67 12.40
N GLU A 128 -5.29 -6.18 12.31
CA GLU A 128 -6.39 -5.84 13.23
C GLU A 128 -6.06 -6.28 14.66
N LEU A 129 -5.57 -7.51 14.86
CA LEU A 129 -5.15 -8.01 16.19
C LEU A 129 -4.06 -7.14 16.82
N ALA A 130 -3.07 -6.70 16.02
CA ALA A 130 -2.03 -5.79 16.48
C ALA A 130 -2.59 -4.41 16.85
N TYR A 131 -3.50 -3.86 16.04
CA TYR A 131 -4.11 -2.54 16.24
C TYR A 131 -5.05 -2.51 17.47
N GLN A 132 -5.98 -3.45 17.57
CA GLN A 132 -6.93 -3.53 18.69
C GLN A 132 -6.21 -3.83 20.01
N GLY A 133 -5.28 -4.79 20.01
CA GLY A 133 -4.45 -5.08 21.19
C GLY A 133 -3.60 -3.88 21.61
N TRP A 134 -3.04 -3.14 20.64
CA TRP A 134 -2.30 -1.91 20.92
C TRP A 134 -3.17 -0.82 21.56
N ILE A 135 -4.35 -0.53 21.02
CA ILE A 135 -5.28 0.46 21.60
C ILE A 135 -5.55 0.16 23.08
N THR A 136 -5.80 -1.11 23.42
CA THR A 136 -6.07 -1.54 24.80
C THR A 136 -4.88 -1.30 25.73
N ILE A 137 -3.66 -1.61 25.32
CA ILE A 137 -2.47 -1.51 26.20
C ILE A 137 -1.75 -0.15 26.14
N LYS A 138 -1.96 0.63 25.07
CA LYS A 138 -1.22 1.87 24.78
C LYS A 138 -1.13 2.83 25.98
N PRO A 139 -2.19 3.15 26.73
CA PRO A 139 -2.08 4.06 27.88
C PRO A 139 -1.13 3.55 28.96
N LYS A 140 -1.10 2.24 29.20
CA LYS A 140 -0.23 1.60 30.20
C LYS A 140 1.23 1.55 29.72
N ILE A 141 1.44 1.30 28.43
CA ILE A 141 2.78 1.33 27.82
C ILE A 141 3.35 2.75 27.82
N LEU A 142 2.58 3.76 27.39
CA LEU A 142 3.02 5.17 27.39
C LEU A 142 3.21 5.74 28.81
N ALA A 143 2.54 5.20 29.83
CA ALA A 143 2.79 5.56 31.23
C ALA A 143 4.05 4.89 31.81
N LYS A 144 4.48 3.74 31.26
CA LYS A 144 5.65 2.96 31.69
C LYS A 144 6.93 3.36 30.94
N PHE A 145 6.79 3.81 29.70
CA PHE A 145 7.88 4.31 28.85
C PHE A 145 7.71 5.82 28.66
N GLU A 146 8.50 6.60 29.38
CA GLU A 146 8.45 8.07 29.39
C GLU A 146 8.46 8.68 27.98
N ALA A 147 7.83 9.85 27.82
CA ALA A 147 7.67 10.54 26.54
C ALA A 147 9.01 10.77 25.81
N THR A 148 10.10 10.91 26.56
CA THR A 148 11.50 11.10 26.12
C THR A 148 12.25 9.81 25.78
N CYS A 149 11.68 8.62 25.99
CA CYS A 149 12.37 7.35 25.73
C CYS A 149 12.71 7.17 24.23
N LYS A 150 13.99 7.27 23.86
CA LYS A 150 14.48 7.16 22.46
C LYS A 150 14.93 5.74 22.06
N ASP A 151 14.62 4.71 22.85
CA ASP A 151 15.00 3.33 22.52
C ASP A 151 14.54 2.91 21.11
N VAL A 152 15.40 2.13 20.43
CA VAL A 152 15.26 1.78 19.03
C VAL A 152 14.09 0.81 18.79
N GLU A 153 13.96 -0.20 19.65
CA GLU A 153 12.94 -1.24 19.54
C GLU A 153 11.57 -0.70 20.01
N TYR A 154 11.55 0.09 21.08
CA TYR A 154 10.37 0.84 21.50
C TYR A 154 9.86 1.78 20.40
N ARG A 155 10.72 2.65 19.82
CA ARG A 155 10.27 3.60 18.80
C ARG A 155 9.88 2.93 17.49
N MET A 156 10.50 1.79 17.14
CA MET A 156 10.02 0.93 16.05
C MET A 156 8.59 0.43 16.30
N LEU A 157 8.30 -0.06 17.50
CA LEU A 157 6.96 -0.53 17.86
C LEU A 157 5.93 0.61 17.86
N ILE A 158 6.29 1.80 18.36
CA ILE A 158 5.39 2.97 18.29
C ILE A 158 5.10 3.37 16.83
N ASP A 159 6.11 3.48 15.95
CA ASP A 159 5.85 3.77 14.52
C ASP A 159 5.02 2.68 13.83
N LEU A 160 5.28 1.40 14.14
CA LEU A 160 4.50 0.30 13.61
C LEU A 160 3.01 0.39 14.01
N LEU A 161 2.74 0.61 15.31
CA LEU A 161 1.41 0.45 15.89
C LEU A 161 0.55 1.73 15.86
N ASP A 162 1.15 2.92 16.03
CA ASP A 162 0.42 4.21 16.00
C ASP A 162 0.31 4.82 14.60
N ASN A 163 1.25 4.54 13.70
CA ASN A 163 1.36 5.25 12.42
C ASN A 163 1.16 4.34 11.21
N VAL A 164 1.94 3.26 11.13
CA VAL A 164 2.02 2.39 9.95
C VAL A 164 0.79 1.49 9.81
N ILE A 165 0.46 0.67 10.82
CA ILE A 165 -0.69 -0.25 10.74
C ILE A 165 -2.00 0.52 10.48
N PRO A 166 -2.37 1.56 11.24
CA PRO A 166 -3.62 2.30 11.03
C PRO A 166 -3.74 2.86 9.62
N ALA A 167 -2.69 3.53 9.10
CA ALA A 167 -2.69 4.06 7.74
C ALA A 167 -2.99 2.97 6.69
N THR A 168 -2.38 1.80 6.80
CA THR A 168 -2.59 0.71 5.82
C THR A 168 -3.96 0.03 5.95
N LEU A 169 -4.55 0.01 7.15
CA LEU A 169 -5.92 -0.43 7.37
C LEU A 169 -6.92 0.59 6.80
N ASP A 170 -6.83 1.84 7.25
CA ASP A 170 -7.86 2.87 7.07
C ASP A 170 -7.93 3.42 5.63
N VAL A 171 -6.80 3.53 4.93
CA VAL A 171 -6.71 4.23 3.61
C VAL A 171 -7.78 3.81 2.62
N TYR A 172 -8.06 2.50 2.50
CA TYR A 172 -9.15 2.00 1.68
C TYR A 172 -10.43 1.78 2.49
N ALA A 173 -10.35 1.01 3.59
CA ALA A 173 -11.53 0.49 4.27
C ALA A 173 -12.39 1.58 4.93
N VAL A 174 -11.76 2.66 5.37
CA VAL A 174 -12.42 3.82 6.00
C VAL A 174 -12.39 5.00 5.03
N LEU A 175 -11.22 5.59 4.78
CA LEU A 175 -11.08 6.94 4.22
C LEU A 175 -11.53 7.04 2.76
N PHE A 176 -11.02 6.17 1.88
CA PHE A 176 -11.48 6.11 0.50
C PHE A 176 -12.97 5.74 0.41
N ARG A 177 -13.43 4.80 1.24
CA ARG A 177 -14.80 4.25 1.18
C ARG A 177 -15.87 5.16 1.80
N SER A 178 -15.50 6.09 2.68
CA SER A 178 -16.38 7.17 3.17
C SER A 178 -16.44 8.37 2.22
N GLY A 179 -15.45 8.54 1.35
CA GLY A 179 -15.25 9.77 0.58
C GLY A 179 -14.51 10.87 1.36
N SER A 180 -13.83 10.52 2.46
CA SER A 180 -12.98 11.44 3.26
C SER A 180 -11.72 11.83 2.49
N PHE A 181 -11.87 12.79 1.58
CA PHE A 181 -10.87 13.12 0.56
C PHE A 181 -9.57 13.66 1.14
N ASP A 182 -9.62 14.64 2.05
CA ASP A 182 -8.41 15.30 2.56
C ASP A 182 -7.60 14.33 3.44
N GLU A 183 -8.26 13.55 4.29
CA GLU A 183 -7.64 12.50 5.11
C GLU A 183 -7.09 11.34 4.26
N TYR A 184 -7.79 10.99 3.16
CA TYR A 184 -7.31 10.01 2.18
C TYR A 184 -6.04 10.51 1.47
N VAL A 185 -6.01 11.77 1.03
CA VAL A 185 -4.85 12.39 0.39
C VAL A 185 -3.66 12.46 1.34
N GLU A 186 -3.86 12.87 2.60
CA GLU A 186 -2.82 12.84 3.63
C GLU A 186 -2.32 11.41 3.86
N THR A 187 -3.21 10.43 3.98
CA THR A 187 -2.84 9.04 4.25
C THR A 187 -2.12 8.39 3.05
N VAL A 188 -2.44 8.77 1.82
CA VAL A 188 -1.68 8.36 0.62
C VAL A 188 -0.26 8.94 0.64
N PHE A 189 -0.07 10.18 1.09
CA PHE A 189 1.26 10.73 1.34
C PHE A 189 1.97 10.00 2.50
N ARG A 190 1.26 9.68 3.60
CA ARG A 190 1.81 8.94 4.75
C ARG A 190 2.31 7.56 4.33
N ILE A 191 1.53 6.80 3.56
CA ILE A 191 1.92 5.52 2.97
C ILE A 191 3.09 5.66 1.98
N TRP A 192 3.15 6.77 1.23
CA TRP A 192 4.33 7.06 0.40
C TRP A 192 5.60 7.22 1.23
N THR A 193 5.56 7.87 2.41
CA THR A 193 6.76 7.98 3.28
C THR A 193 7.28 6.59 3.67
N PHE A 194 6.39 5.63 3.91
CA PHE A 194 6.77 4.24 4.20
C PHE A 194 7.36 3.57 2.96
N ALA A 195 6.73 3.72 1.79
CA ALA A 195 7.22 3.15 0.53
C ALA A 195 8.59 3.72 0.11
N LEU A 196 8.88 4.98 0.45
CA LEU A 196 10.21 5.58 0.32
C LEU A 196 11.22 4.90 1.25
N ARG A 197 10.93 4.83 2.56
CA ARG A 197 11.76 4.14 3.57
C ARG A 197 12.08 2.70 3.15
N TRP A 198 11.06 1.95 2.76
CA TRP A 198 11.14 0.55 2.36
C TRP A 198 11.69 0.34 0.93
N ASN A 199 12.11 1.40 0.25
CA ASN A 199 12.65 1.37 -1.12
C ASN A 199 11.72 0.67 -2.15
N ARG A 200 10.39 0.69 -1.93
CA ARG A 200 9.40 0.00 -2.77
C ARG A 200 9.25 0.71 -4.13
N LYS A 201 9.98 0.23 -5.13
CA LYS A 201 10.19 0.83 -6.47
C LYS A 201 8.97 1.44 -7.16
N ASN A 202 7.76 0.88 -6.95
CA ASN A 202 6.56 1.29 -7.68
C ASN A 202 5.76 2.30 -6.84
N TYR A 203 5.53 1.95 -5.57
CA TYR A 203 4.81 2.76 -4.59
C TYR A 203 5.60 3.95 -4.03
N ASN A 204 6.90 4.04 -4.30
CA ASN A 204 7.66 5.27 -4.07
C ASN A 204 7.53 6.30 -5.23
N LYS A 205 6.82 5.93 -6.31
CA LYS A 205 6.46 6.81 -7.44
C LYS A 205 4.94 7.02 -7.59
N ALA A 206 4.13 5.96 -7.68
CA ALA A 206 2.73 6.08 -8.08
C ALA A 206 1.87 7.00 -7.16
N PRO A 207 2.01 6.95 -5.81
CA PRO A 207 1.43 7.96 -4.91
C PRO A 207 1.88 9.40 -5.19
N LEU A 208 3.18 9.68 -5.39
CA LEU A 208 3.65 11.04 -5.72
C LEU A 208 3.04 11.57 -7.01
N VAL A 209 2.86 10.69 -7.99
CA VAL A 209 2.31 11.04 -9.28
C VAL A 209 0.82 11.40 -9.17
N PHE A 210 0.05 10.68 -8.34
CA PHE A 210 -1.33 11.05 -7.99
C PHE A 210 -1.39 12.35 -7.18
N LEU A 211 -0.56 12.51 -6.15
CA LEU A 211 -0.49 13.74 -5.35
C LEU A 211 -0.10 14.95 -6.22
N SER A 212 0.78 14.76 -7.21
CA SER A 212 1.15 15.80 -8.16
C SER A 212 -0.01 16.24 -9.06
N ASP A 213 -0.92 15.34 -9.43
CA ASP A 213 -2.13 15.72 -10.18
C ASP A 213 -3.08 16.54 -9.28
N ILE A 214 -3.30 16.08 -8.03
CA ILE A 214 -4.16 16.77 -7.05
C ILE A 214 -3.65 18.20 -6.78
N PHE A 215 -2.36 18.35 -6.46
CA PHE A 215 -1.77 19.66 -6.19
C PHE A 215 -1.73 20.54 -7.45
N TYR A 216 -1.53 19.98 -8.64
CA TYR A 216 -1.63 20.74 -9.90
C TYR A 216 -3.05 21.23 -10.15
N TRP A 217 -4.08 20.40 -9.94
CA TRP A 217 -5.47 20.85 -10.09
C TRP A 217 -5.85 21.90 -9.03
N GLN A 218 -5.31 21.81 -7.82
CA GLN A 218 -5.47 22.82 -6.79
C GLN A 218 -4.79 24.15 -7.17
N GLU A 219 -3.54 24.11 -7.65
CA GLU A 219 -2.78 25.29 -8.09
C GLU A 219 -3.40 26.01 -9.30
N LYS A 220 -4.17 25.29 -10.11
CA LYS A 220 -4.83 25.81 -11.34
C LYS A 220 -6.34 26.00 -11.21
N GLU A 221 -6.91 25.89 -10.00
CA GLU A 221 -8.35 25.96 -9.73
C GLU A 221 -9.17 25.04 -10.67
N HIS A 222 -8.59 23.90 -11.05
CA HIS A 222 -9.08 23.09 -12.16
C HIS A 222 -10.27 22.21 -11.72
N PRO A 223 -11.42 22.21 -12.43
CA PRO A 223 -12.64 21.52 -12.00
C PRO A 223 -12.51 20.03 -11.69
N MET A 224 -11.47 19.37 -12.21
CA MET A 224 -11.18 17.96 -11.89
C MET A 224 -10.93 17.73 -10.39
N LEU A 225 -10.44 18.72 -9.62
CA LEU A 225 -10.26 18.58 -8.18
C LEU A 225 -11.61 18.32 -7.47
N GLU A 226 -12.63 19.13 -7.77
CA GLU A 226 -13.96 18.96 -7.18
C GLU A 226 -14.67 17.70 -7.69
N VAL A 227 -14.43 17.31 -8.95
CA VAL A 227 -14.89 16.00 -9.47
C VAL A 227 -14.26 14.84 -8.67
N VAL A 228 -12.95 14.90 -8.37
CA VAL A 228 -12.28 13.83 -7.61
C VAL A 228 -12.70 13.82 -6.13
N LYS A 229 -12.95 14.99 -5.52
CA LYS A 229 -13.56 15.09 -4.18
C LYS A 229 -14.96 14.47 -4.15
N MET A 230 -15.88 15.00 -4.95
CA MET A 230 -17.30 14.60 -4.94
C MET A 230 -17.54 13.15 -5.31
N PHE A 231 -16.68 12.58 -6.17
CA PHE A 231 -16.84 11.23 -6.71
C PHE A 231 -15.70 10.28 -6.35
N LEU A 232 -14.95 10.54 -5.25
CA LEU A 232 -13.78 9.75 -4.84
C LEU A 232 -14.07 8.24 -4.86
N VAL A 233 -15.18 7.84 -4.23
CA VAL A 233 -15.64 6.44 -4.11
C VAL A 233 -15.88 5.72 -5.45
N ASN A 234 -16.01 6.46 -6.56
CA ASN A 234 -16.23 5.90 -7.90
C ASN A 234 -14.92 5.44 -8.57
N PHE A 235 -13.76 5.93 -8.13
CA PHE A 235 -12.45 5.52 -8.64
C PHE A 235 -11.98 4.19 -8.02
N ASN A 236 -12.87 3.20 -7.99
CA ASN A 236 -12.70 1.96 -7.22
C ASN A 236 -12.38 0.74 -8.09
N ASP A 237 -11.17 0.22 -7.91
CA ASP A 237 -10.60 -0.98 -8.53
C ASP A 237 -11.18 -2.30 -7.97
N TYR A 238 -11.83 -2.30 -6.81
CA TYR A 238 -12.40 -3.50 -6.16
C TYR A 238 -13.31 -4.33 -7.06
N PHE A 239 -14.14 -3.69 -7.88
CA PHE A 239 -15.07 -4.42 -8.76
C PHE A 239 -14.33 -5.25 -9.81
N ILE A 240 -13.21 -4.71 -10.33
CA ILE A 240 -12.35 -5.37 -11.30
C ILE A 240 -11.58 -6.51 -10.63
N GLU A 241 -10.95 -6.28 -9.47
CA GLU A 241 -10.18 -7.34 -8.80
C GLU A 241 -11.03 -8.46 -8.20
N ASN A 242 -12.25 -8.16 -7.77
CA ASN A 242 -13.24 -9.18 -7.39
C ASN A 242 -13.68 -10.00 -8.61
N PHE A 243 -13.81 -9.38 -9.79
CA PHE A 243 -14.13 -10.09 -11.03
C PHE A 243 -12.95 -10.96 -11.51
N HIS A 244 -11.72 -10.43 -11.54
CA HIS A 244 -10.50 -11.19 -11.82
C HIS A 244 -10.34 -12.40 -10.87
N SER A 245 -10.63 -12.22 -9.58
CA SER A 245 -10.55 -13.30 -8.60
C SER A 245 -11.63 -14.37 -8.80
N LYS A 246 -12.83 -14.00 -9.24
CA LYS A 246 -13.87 -14.97 -9.64
C LYS A 246 -13.50 -15.74 -10.90
N ILE A 247 -12.86 -15.08 -11.89
CA ILE A 247 -12.35 -15.76 -13.08
C ILE A 247 -11.31 -16.79 -12.67
N ARG A 248 -10.24 -16.39 -11.97
CA ARG A 248 -9.19 -17.31 -11.44
C ARG A 248 -9.80 -18.49 -10.68
N ALA A 249 -10.75 -18.24 -9.78
CA ALA A 249 -11.42 -19.26 -9.00
C ALA A 249 -12.31 -20.25 -9.81
N ASN A 250 -12.48 -20.03 -11.12
CA ASN A 250 -13.23 -20.87 -12.05
C ASN A 250 -12.42 -21.28 -13.29
N THR A 251 -11.10 -21.02 -13.33
CA THR A 251 -10.22 -21.33 -14.47
C THR A 251 -8.89 -21.91 -13.99
N SER A 252 -8.35 -22.88 -14.70
CA SER A 252 -7.01 -23.43 -14.43
C SER A 252 -5.92 -22.66 -15.16
N SER A 253 -4.69 -22.69 -14.66
CA SER A 253 -3.51 -22.07 -15.32
C SER A 253 -3.13 -22.68 -16.67
N GLY A 254 -3.76 -23.80 -17.06
CA GLY A 254 -3.66 -24.42 -18.39
C GLY A 254 -4.88 -24.18 -19.30
N ASP A 255 -5.88 -23.39 -18.87
CA ASP A 255 -7.03 -23.08 -19.71
C ASP A 255 -6.65 -22.14 -20.87
N SER A 256 -7.29 -22.33 -22.02
CA SER A 256 -7.10 -21.44 -23.16
C SER A 256 -7.77 -20.08 -22.96
N VAL A 257 -7.26 -19.07 -23.66
CA VAL A 257 -7.81 -17.70 -23.70
C VAL A 257 -9.32 -17.70 -23.96
N ASP A 258 -9.78 -18.53 -24.90
CA ASP A 258 -11.20 -18.71 -25.21
C ASP A 258 -12.01 -19.27 -24.02
N THR A 259 -11.45 -20.21 -23.26
CA THR A 259 -12.10 -20.77 -22.06
C THR A 259 -12.19 -19.72 -20.95
N ILE A 260 -11.12 -18.96 -20.72
CA ILE A 260 -11.08 -17.87 -19.73
C ILE A 260 -12.12 -16.78 -20.09
N ILE A 261 -12.18 -16.37 -21.36
CA ILE A 261 -13.17 -15.39 -21.85
C ILE A 261 -14.60 -15.94 -21.73
N LYS A 262 -14.85 -17.20 -22.12
CA LYS A 262 -16.17 -17.84 -21.95
C LYS A 262 -16.59 -17.88 -20.49
N GLN A 263 -15.70 -18.29 -19.58
CA GLN A 263 -16.02 -18.38 -18.16
C GLN A 263 -16.26 -17.00 -17.54
N ALA A 264 -15.54 -15.97 -17.96
CA ALA A 264 -15.79 -14.61 -17.53
C ALA A 264 -17.14 -14.06 -18.02
N CYS A 265 -17.54 -14.37 -19.26
CA CYS A 265 -18.88 -14.06 -19.79
C CYS A 265 -20.00 -14.83 -19.03
N ILE A 266 -19.77 -16.10 -18.71
CA ILE A 266 -20.67 -16.93 -17.88
C ILE A 266 -20.81 -16.31 -16.48
N LEU A 267 -19.71 -15.89 -15.86
CA LEU A 267 -19.71 -15.24 -14.54
C LEU A 267 -20.52 -13.95 -14.54
N VAL A 268 -20.47 -13.13 -15.59
CA VAL A 268 -21.34 -11.95 -15.73
C VAL A 268 -22.80 -12.32 -15.90
N PHE A 269 -23.12 -13.32 -16.72
CA PHE A 269 -24.49 -13.80 -16.90
C PHE A 269 -25.10 -14.37 -15.60
N LEU A 270 -24.27 -15.03 -14.78
CA LEU A 270 -24.68 -15.61 -13.50
C LEU A 270 -24.75 -14.61 -12.33
N HIS A 271 -24.23 -13.37 -12.46
CA HIS A 271 -24.01 -12.50 -11.29
C HIS A 271 -25.26 -11.83 -10.69
N ILE A 272 -26.45 -12.37 -10.93
CA ILE A 272 -27.69 -12.00 -10.25
C ILE A 272 -27.76 -12.60 -8.82
N LYS A 273 -26.94 -13.60 -8.46
CA LYS A 273 -26.91 -14.15 -7.08
C LYS A 273 -25.51 -14.43 -6.51
N THR A 274 -25.26 -13.79 -5.36
CA THR A 274 -24.34 -14.18 -4.25
C THR A 274 -22.83 -14.22 -4.52
N VAL A 275 -22.05 -14.37 -3.44
CA VAL A 275 -20.58 -14.28 -3.37
C VAL A 275 -20.05 -15.36 -2.41
N GLY A 276 -18.90 -15.95 -2.72
CA GLY A 276 -18.15 -16.89 -1.87
C GLY A 276 -16.65 -16.89 -2.22
N ASN A 277 -15.79 -17.30 -1.28
CA ASN A 277 -14.33 -17.21 -1.38
C ASN A 277 -13.66 -18.55 -1.78
N ILE A 278 -12.54 -18.49 -2.50
CA ILE A 278 -11.68 -19.64 -2.91
C ILE A 278 -10.19 -19.25 -2.75
N THR A 279 -9.26 -20.23 -2.62
CA THR A 279 -7.81 -20.02 -2.43
C THR A 279 -6.95 -21.08 -3.16
N ASP A 280 -5.69 -20.79 -3.53
CA ASP A 280 -4.85 -21.61 -4.46
C ASP A 280 -3.41 -21.94 -3.94
N LYS A 281 -2.60 -22.80 -4.63
CA LYS A 281 -1.58 -23.70 -4.00
C LYS A 281 -0.02 -23.56 -4.16
N SER A 282 0.74 -23.77 -5.26
CA SER A 282 2.24 -23.92 -5.11
C SER A 282 3.26 -23.75 -6.29
N TRP A 283 4.51 -23.32 -5.93
CA TRP A 283 5.87 -23.41 -6.57
C TRP A 283 6.33 -22.28 -7.55
N LYS A 284 7.60 -21.79 -7.66
CA LYS A 284 8.84 -21.77 -6.83
C LYS A 284 9.82 -20.60 -7.22
N LYS A 285 11.17 -20.67 -7.04
CA LYS A 285 12.11 -19.48 -7.08
C LYS A 285 13.60 -19.68 -7.48
N GLN A 286 14.27 -18.56 -7.90
CA GLN A 286 15.70 -18.21 -7.68
C GLN A 286 15.85 -16.69 -7.38
N GLY A 287 17.05 -16.17 -7.00
CA GLY A 287 17.21 -14.79 -6.49
C GLY A 287 18.57 -14.07 -6.75
N LYS A 288 18.69 -12.80 -6.32
CA LYS A 288 19.86 -11.91 -6.54
C LYS A 288 20.36 -11.24 -5.23
N LYS A 289 21.59 -10.67 -5.27
CA LYS A 289 22.42 -10.28 -4.11
C LYS A 289 21.97 -9.01 -3.36
N LYS A 290 22.21 -8.95 -2.04
CA LYS A 290 22.11 -7.74 -1.20
C LYS A 290 23.32 -6.80 -1.40
N LYS A 291 23.10 -5.50 -1.18
CA LYS A 291 24.14 -4.51 -0.86
C LYS A 291 24.40 -4.51 0.64
N GLU A 292 25.55 -4.03 1.09
CA GLU A 292 25.86 -3.88 2.52
C GLU A 292 25.02 -2.74 3.13
N VAL A 293 24.46 -2.95 4.33
CA VAL A 293 23.51 -2.04 4.99
C VAL A 293 23.82 -1.96 6.49
N LEU A 294 23.64 -0.78 7.08
CA LEU A 294 23.73 -0.56 8.51
C LEU A 294 22.68 -1.42 9.25
N LYS A 295 23.12 -2.16 10.27
CA LYS A 295 22.30 -3.06 11.06
C LYS A 295 22.00 -2.52 12.46
N TYR A 296 20.85 -2.88 13.00
CA TYR A 296 20.44 -2.62 14.37
C TYR A 296 19.98 -3.92 15.02
N LYS A 297 20.39 -4.16 16.27
CA LYS A 297 19.95 -5.33 17.03
C LYS A 297 18.67 -4.99 17.78
N LEU A 298 17.61 -5.75 17.51
CA LEU A 298 16.39 -5.77 18.30
C LEU A 298 16.54 -6.85 19.38
N ALA A 299 16.37 -6.47 20.64
CA ALA A 299 16.71 -7.31 21.79
C ALA A 299 15.57 -8.26 22.17
N ALA A 300 14.32 -7.79 22.16
CA ALA A 300 13.14 -8.61 22.44
C ALA A 300 12.78 -9.54 21.27
N LEU A 301 12.96 -9.08 20.02
CA LEU A 301 12.86 -9.94 18.83
C LEU A 301 14.10 -10.83 18.59
N ASN A 302 15.23 -10.54 19.27
CA ASN A 302 16.53 -11.22 19.13
C ASN A 302 17.01 -11.36 17.67
N GLU A 303 16.94 -10.28 16.90
CA GLU A 303 17.31 -10.25 15.48
C GLU A 303 18.11 -9.01 15.10
N GLU A 304 18.80 -9.07 13.95
CA GLU A 304 19.45 -7.91 13.34
C GLU A 304 18.63 -7.42 12.14
N VAL A 305 18.05 -6.22 12.25
CA VAL A 305 17.28 -5.56 11.20
C VAL A 305 18.11 -4.49 10.49
N ASP A 306 17.62 -4.00 9.35
CA ASP A 306 18.15 -2.81 8.69
C ASP A 306 17.24 -1.57 8.89
N VAL A 307 17.72 -0.40 8.47
CA VAL A 307 17.05 0.90 8.66
C VAL A 307 15.63 0.99 8.09
N MET A 308 15.20 0.06 7.21
CA MET A 308 13.85 0.07 6.65
C MET A 308 12.78 -0.35 7.68
N PHE A 309 13.18 -1.08 8.72
CA PHE A 309 12.31 -1.49 9.83
C PHE A 309 12.08 -0.33 10.80
N LEU A 310 13.10 0.52 10.99
CA LEU A 310 13.11 1.57 12.00
C LEU A 310 12.33 2.82 11.58
N PRO A 311 11.90 3.68 12.52
CA PRO A 311 11.26 4.97 12.22
C PRO A 311 12.05 5.84 11.24
N THR A 312 11.38 6.69 10.47
CA THR A 312 12.00 7.41 9.33
C THR A 312 13.29 8.17 9.70
N GLY A 313 13.43 8.67 10.93
CA GLY A 313 14.63 9.37 11.37
C GLY A 313 15.92 8.57 11.16
N TYR A 314 15.89 7.25 11.36
CA TYR A 314 17.00 6.33 11.14
C TYR A 314 17.38 6.14 9.66
N SER A 315 16.52 6.57 8.72
CA SER A 315 16.82 6.63 7.28
C SER A 315 17.32 8.00 6.82
N THR A 316 17.32 9.03 7.68
CA THR A 316 17.83 10.37 7.35
C THR A 316 19.36 10.44 7.41
N SER A 317 19.95 11.55 6.96
CA SER A 317 21.39 11.80 7.06
C SER A 317 21.89 12.07 8.48
N ILE A 318 20.99 12.32 9.45
CA ILE A 318 21.31 12.58 10.85
C ILE A 318 20.37 11.70 11.69
N PRO A 319 20.73 10.44 11.99
CA PRO A 319 19.87 9.52 12.73
C PRO A 319 19.66 9.97 14.19
N PRO A 320 18.58 9.53 14.87
CA PRO A 320 18.27 9.97 16.23
C PRO A 320 19.37 9.68 17.25
N SER A 321 19.80 10.72 17.96
CA SER A 321 20.84 10.69 18.98
C SER A 321 20.29 10.17 20.30
N GLN A 322 20.85 9.10 20.86
CA GLN A 322 20.35 8.54 22.13
C GLN A 322 20.51 9.54 23.30
N GLY A 323 19.42 9.79 24.04
CA GLY A 323 19.37 10.72 25.17
C GLY A 323 19.50 12.23 24.84
N LEU A 324 19.80 12.61 23.59
CA LEU A 324 20.09 14.01 23.21
C LEU A 324 19.00 14.63 22.32
N CYS A 325 18.96 15.96 22.32
CA CYS A 325 18.22 16.79 21.37
C CYS A 325 18.90 16.77 19.99
N ASP A 326 18.18 16.43 18.94
CA ASP A 326 18.70 16.30 17.58
C ASP A 326 18.85 17.64 16.82
N ASP A 327 18.72 18.76 17.55
CA ASP A 327 19.05 20.11 17.06
C ASP A 327 20.22 20.72 17.85
N CYS A 328 20.09 20.87 19.16
CA CYS A 328 21.09 21.55 20.00
C CYS A 328 22.11 20.60 20.67
N PHE A 329 21.98 19.28 20.48
CA PHE A 329 22.85 18.22 21.00
C PHE A 329 23.03 18.17 22.53
N LYS A 330 22.24 18.92 23.30
CA LYS A 330 22.16 18.83 24.76
C LYS A 330 21.27 17.65 25.19
N PRO A 331 21.45 17.09 26.40
CA PRO A 331 20.54 16.10 26.95
C PRO A 331 19.08 16.58 26.95
N LEU A 332 18.15 15.69 26.60
CA LEU A 332 16.72 15.90 26.85
C LEU A 332 16.46 15.73 28.35
N SER A 333 15.48 16.45 28.90
CA SER A 333 15.09 16.28 30.30
C SER A 333 13.76 15.55 30.43
N GLU A 334 13.67 14.72 31.47
CA GLU A 334 12.48 13.96 31.85
C GLU A 334 11.35 14.87 32.38
N LYS A 335 11.64 16.16 32.64
CA LYS A 335 10.74 17.12 33.28
C LYS A 335 9.76 17.82 32.32
N GLY A 336 9.49 17.21 31.16
CA GLY A 336 8.48 17.69 30.20
C GLY A 336 8.89 18.89 29.32
N ASP A 337 10.14 19.35 29.40
CA ASP A 337 10.70 20.39 28.52
C ASP A 337 11.06 19.86 27.10
N SER A 338 10.78 18.59 26.86
CA SER A 338 11.31 17.78 25.76
C SER A 338 10.23 16.88 25.15
N THR A 339 10.35 16.58 23.86
CA THR A 339 9.46 15.69 23.10
C THR A 339 10.27 14.74 22.21
N VAL A 340 9.71 13.57 21.89
CA VAL A 340 10.27 12.62 20.92
C VAL A 340 9.18 12.21 19.93
N LEU A 341 9.43 12.54 18.67
CA LEU A 341 8.49 12.40 17.57
C LEU A 341 8.38 10.95 17.08
N ILE A 342 7.36 10.66 16.27
CA ILE A 342 7.12 9.34 15.67
C ILE A 342 8.31 8.83 14.84
N CYS A 343 9.10 9.72 14.24
CA CYS A 343 10.31 9.39 13.49
C CYS A 343 11.52 8.99 14.37
N GLY A 344 11.39 9.02 15.69
CA GLY A 344 12.45 8.72 16.67
C GLY A 344 13.32 9.93 17.04
N HIS A 345 13.31 11.01 16.26
CA HIS A 345 14.01 12.25 16.62
C HIS A 345 13.38 12.91 17.85
N GLY A 346 14.22 13.47 18.71
CA GLY A 346 13.83 14.12 19.97
C GLY A 346 14.40 15.52 20.09
N PHE A 347 13.62 16.44 20.66
CA PHE A 347 13.92 17.86 20.72
C PHE A 347 13.44 18.47 22.05
N HIS A 348 14.13 19.50 22.55
CA HIS A 348 13.53 20.42 23.53
C HIS A 348 12.39 21.19 22.85
N TRP A 349 11.33 21.55 23.59
CA TRP A 349 10.17 22.25 23.02
C TRP A 349 10.56 23.55 22.30
N HIS A 350 11.49 24.33 22.85
CA HIS A 350 11.99 25.55 22.20
C HIS A 350 12.75 25.26 20.88
N CYS A 351 13.52 24.17 20.80
CA CYS A 351 14.14 23.75 19.54
C CYS A 351 13.10 23.30 18.51
N TYR A 352 11.99 22.70 18.95
CA TYR A 352 10.93 22.21 18.07
C TYR A 352 10.03 23.34 17.55
N ASP A 353 9.73 24.32 18.40
CA ASP A 353 9.04 25.58 18.09
C ASP A 353 9.83 26.42 17.06
N MET A 354 11.16 26.55 17.24
CA MET A 354 12.07 27.18 16.25
C MET A 354 12.15 26.45 14.89
N MET A 355 11.54 25.27 14.76
CA MET A 355 11.42 24.52 13.49
C MET A 355 9.96 24.42 13.01
N GLU A 356 9.07 25.30 13.49
CA GLU A 356 7.65 25.35 13.11
C GLU A 356 6.94 23.99 13.30
N TYR A 357 7.33 23.25 14.35
CA TYR A 357 6.85 21.90 14.65
C TYR A 357 7.16 20.84 13.56
N GLY A 358 8.05 21.17 12.63
CA GLY A 358 8.57 20.28 11.59
C GLY A 358 9.85 19.53 12.00
N CYS A 359 9.94 18.23 11.66
CA CYS A 359 11.18 17.48 11.81
C CYS A 359 12.09 17.72 10.57
N ARG A 360 12.93 18.76 10.61
CA ARG A 360 13.77 19.17 9.45
C ARG A 360 14.60 18.04 8.83
N HIS A 361 15.08 17.08 9.65
CA HIS A 361 15.86 15.93 9.18
C HIS A 361 15.04 14.99 8.31
N CYS A 362 13.79 14.70 8.72
CA CYS A 362 12.85 13.90 7.94
C CYS A 362 12.31 14.69 6.75
N GLU A 363 12.06 15.98 6.91
CA GLU A 363 11.63 16.87 5.82
C GLU A 363 12.66 16.91 4.68
N GLN A 364 13.96 17.08 4.99
CA GLN A 364 15.03 17.04 3.98
C GLN A 364 15.15 15.65 3.33
N TYR A 365 14.96 14.56 4.09
CA TYR A 365 14.91 13.21 3.55
C TYR A 365 13.74 13.02 2.58
N TYR A 366 12.54 13.53 2.90
CA TYR A 366 11.38 13.50 2.01
C TYR A 366 11.60 14.37 0.77
N LYS A 367 12.12 15.61 0.90
CA LYS A 367 12.51 16.47 -0.24
C LYS A 367 13.49 15.75 -1.18
N ASN A 368 14.52 15.11 -0.63
CA ASN A 368 15.48 14.31 -1.39
C ASN A 368 14.80 13.09 -2.07
N GLY A 369 13.88 12.43 -1.38
CA GLY A 369 13.11 11.29 -1.89
C GLY A 369 12.19 11.66 -3.05
N ILE A 370 11.43 12.76 -2.91
CA ILE A 370 10.58 13.33 -3.97
C ILE A 370 11.45 13.68 -5.18
N TYR A 371 12.50 14.48 -4.99
CA TYR A 371 13.38 14.88 -6.09
C TYR A 371 13.98 13.68 -6.84
N LYS A 372 14.47 12.66 -6.11
CA LYS A 372 15.01 11.43 -6.69
C LYS A 372 13.96 10.63 -7.47
N ASN A 373 12.77 10.43 -6.90
CA ASN A 373 11.75 9.56 -7.48
C ASN A 373 11.01 10.25 -8.65
N VAL A 374 10.75 11.55 -8.57
CA VAL A 374 10.21 12.35 -9.67
C VAL A 374 11.20 12.40 -10.84
N ASN A 375 12.49 12.69 -10.60
CA ASN A 375 13.50 12.64 -11.67
C ASN A 375 13.66 11.24 -12.27
N SER A 376 13.50 10.18 -11.49
CA SER A 376 13.46 8.79 -12.00
C SER A 376 12.23 8.58 -12.89
N PHE A 377 11.05 9.04 -12.47
CA PHE A 377 9.81 8.90 -13.22
C PHE A 377 9.80 9.68 -14.54
N LEU A 378 10.17 10.96 -14.52
CA LEU A 378 10.26 11.81 -15.72
C LEU A 378 11.22 11.21 -16.76
N LYS A 379 12.39 10.72 -16.34
CA LYS A 379 13.32 10.00 -17.21
C LYS A 379 12.70 8.74 -17.83
N ARG A 380 11.81 8.03 -17.13
CA ARG A 380 11.11 6.86 -17.68
C ARG A 380 10.02 7.22 -18.67
N LEU A 381 9.30 8.32 -18.45
CA LEU A 381 8.34 8.87 -19.41
C LEU A 381 9.06 9.29 -20.70
N GLU A 382 10.03 10.20 -20.62
CA GLU A 382 10.73 10.76 -21.79
C GLU A 382 11.62 9.76 -22.54
N LYS A 383 12.40 8.96 -21.81
CA LYS A 383 13.60 8.27 -22.33
C LYS A 383 13.73 6.81 -21.87
N GLY A 384 12.79 6.32 -21.07
CA GLY A 384 12.76 4.91 -20.66
C GLY A 384 12.41 3.98 -21.82
N ALA A 385 12.53 2.67 -21.59
CA ALA A 385 12.00 1.68 -22.52
C ALA A 385 10.48 1.82 -22.70
N ASN A 386 9.96 1.28 -23.82
CA ASN A 386 8.51 1.10 -24.02
C ASN A 386 7.99 -0.19 -23.39
N ASN A 387 8.87 -1.01 -22.80
CA ASN A 387 8.57 -2.25 -22.09
C ASN A 387 9.10 -2.15 -20.67
N ILE A 388 8.64 -3.03 -19.78
CA ILE A 388 9.14 -3.18 -18.41
C ILE A 388 10.64 -3.53 -18.39
N THR A 389 11.37 -3.01 -17.39
CA THR A 389 12.74 -3.43 -17.07
C THR A 389 12.93 -3.65 -15.56
N GLU A 390 14.10 -4.14 -15.12
CA GLU A 390 14.38 -4.43 -13.71
C GLU A 390 14.20 -3.23 -12.74
N GLU A 391 14.20 -1.98 -13.21
CA GLU A 391 13.92 -0.81 -12.36
C GLU A 391 12.42 -0.54 -12.15
N ASP A 392 11.56 -1.04 -13.04
CA ASP A 392 10.10 -0.87 -12.98
C ASP A 392 9.45 -1.85 -11.99
N GLY A 393 10.24 -2.77 -11.42
CA GLY A 393 9.92 -3.41 -10.14
C GLY A 393 8.59 -4.16 -10.06
N ILE A 394 8.08 -4.66 -11.19
CA ILE A 394 6.86 -5.46 -11.18
C ILE A 394 7.12 -6.78 -10.47
N GLU A 395 6.41 -6.95 -9.37
CA GLU A 395 5.96 -8.25 -8.93
C GLU A 395 4.70 -8.53 -9.74
N GLU A 396 4.80 -9.48 -10.67
CA GLU A 396 3.67 -9.98 -11.47
C GLU A 396 2.55 -10.48 -10.53
N PRO A 397 1.29 -10.63 -10.98
CA PRO A 397 0.26 -11.31 -10.20
C PRO A 397 0.68 -12.78 -9.94
N GLN A 398 1.38 -13.01 -8.83
CA GLN A 398 2.00 -14.30 -8.50
C GLN A 398 0.98 -15.25 -7.90
N ASP A 399 0.28 -15.98 -8.77
CA ASP A 399 -0.53 -17.12 -8.36
C ASP A 399 0.36 -18.25 -7.79
N SER A 400 0.28 -18.37 -6.46
CA SER A 400 0.46 -19.58 -5.64
C SER A 400 1.82 -19.85 -4.93
N GLU A 401 1.76 -20.72 -3.92
CA GLU A 401 2.51 -20.69 -2.64
C GLU A 401 3.79 -21.57 -2.61
N GLU A 402 4.15 -22.07 -1.42
CA GLU A 402 4.96 -23.29 -1.25
C GLU A 402 4.38 -24.05 -0.05
N THR A 403 3.93 -25.29 -0.22
CA THR A 403 3.00 -25.94 0.74
C THR A 403 3.67 -26.69 1.89
N GLU A 404 3.29 -26.34 3.12
CA GLU A 404 3.05 -27.28 4.22
C GLU A 404 1.54 -27.24 4.52
N GLU A 405 0.92 -28.38 4.82
CA GLU A 405 -0.55 -28.48 4.82
C GLU A 405 -1.15 -28.18 6.21
N ASP A 406 -1.97 -27.11 6.29
CA ASP A 406 -2.91 -26.86 7.41
C ASP A 406 -3.94 -28.02 7.41
N THR A 407 -3.63 -29.13 8.10
CA THR A 407 -4.55 -30.26 8.31
C THR A 407 -5.38 -30.06 9.58
N GLU A 408 -6.46 -29.30 9.45
CA GLU A 408 -7.59 -29.32 10.39
C GLU A 408 -8.89 -29.59 9.62
N GLU A 409 -9.79 -30.35 10.24
CA GLU A 409 -11.00 -30.87 9.59
C GLU A 409 -12.05 -29.78 9.35
N HIS A 410 -12.89 -29.97 8.33
CA HIS A 410 -13.93 -29.01 7.96
C HIS A 410 -15.08 -28.98 8.98
N GLU A 411 -15.08 -27.97 9.86
CA GLU A 411 -16.34 -27.39 10.34
C GLU A 411 -16.66 -26.10 9.57
N PHE A 412 -17.95 -25.85 9.35
CA PHE A 412 -18.42 -24.75 8.51
C PHE A 412 -18.30 -23.40 9.23
N ILE A 413 -17.66 -22.42 8.59
CA ILE A 413 -17.78 -21.01 8.98
C ILE A 413 -19.18 -20.53 8.57
N GLN A 414 -20.13 -20.68 9.48
CA GLN A 414 -21.30 -19.81 9.54
C GLN A 414 -20.91 -18.46 10.19
N GLU A 415 -21.89 -17.58 10.37
CA GLU A 415 -21.70 -16.17 10.74
C GLU A 415 -20.90 -15.99 12.04
N ARG A 416 -20.06 -14.93 12.08
CA ARG A 416 -19.22 -14.45 13.20
C ARG A 416 -19.43 -15.20 14.53
N ASP A 417 -18.63 -16.23 14.78
CA ASP A 417 -18.72 -17.00 16.03
C ASP A 417 -18.32 -16.14 17.24
N GLU A 418 -19.30 -15.83 18.09
CA GLU A 418 -19.12 -15.06 19.33
C GLU A 418 -18.08 -15.71 20.26
N ARG A 419 -17.83 -17.02 20.15
CA ARG A 419 -16.86 -17.77 20.97
C ARG A 419 -15.41 -17.35 20.68
N ASP A 420 -15.08 -16.88 19.48
CA ASP A 420 -13.73 -16.38 19.18
C ASP A 420 -13.53 -14.92 19.62
N VAL A 421 -14.60 -14.11 19.59
CA VAL A 421 -14.60 -12.78 20.23
C VAL A 421 -14.45 -12.91 21.75
N LEU A 422 -15.14 -13.88 22.36
CA LEU A 422 -15.05 -14.17 23.80
C LEU A 422 -13.66 -14.66 24.21
N LYS A 423 -13.00 -15.52 23.40
CA LYS A 423 -11.58 -15.87 23.62
C LYS A 423 -10.68 -14.64 23.58
N LEU A 424 -10.93 -13.71 22.66
CA LEU A 424 -10.15 -12.48 22.53
C LEU A 424 -10.36 -11.54 23.73
N GLN A 425 -11.60 -11.39 24.20
CA GLN A 425 -11.92 -10.61 25.41
C GLN A 425 -11.26 -11.21 26.65
N ASN A 426 -11.40 -12.52 26.88
CA ASN A 426 -10.75 -13.22 27.99
C ASN A 426 -9.22 -13.05 27.97
N ALA A 427 -8.60 -13.10 26.78
CA ALA A 427 -7.16 -12.90 26.62
C ALA A 427 -6.72 -11.44 26.89
N LEU A 428 -7.57 -10.45 26.59
CA LEU A 428 -7.33 -9.04 26.91
C LEU A 428 -7.52 -8.74 28.40
N GLU A 429 -8.49 -9.38 29.07
CA GLU A 429 -8.73 -9.24 30.52
C GLU A 429 -7.59 -9.85 31.38
N GLU A 430 -6.84 -10.82 30.85
CA GLU A 430 -5.67 -11.39 31.54
C GLU A 430 -4.39 -10.52 31.43
N VAL A 431 -4.34 -9.53 30.53
CA VAL A 431 -3.18 -8.63 30.36
C VAL A 431 -2.90 -7.81 31.63
N ASP A 432 -3.92 -7.55 32.45
CA ASP A 432 -3.82 -6.82 33.71
C ASP A 432 -3.11 -7.62 34.83
N LYS A 433 -2.63 -8.84 34.53
CA LYS A 433 -1.92 -9.74 35.45
C LYS A 433 -0.45 -9.97 35.07
N TRP A 434 0.11 -9.22 34.11
CA TRP A 434 1.47 -9.37 33.54
C TRP A 434 2.41 -8.18 33.87
#